data_AF-A0A5J4WNR9-F1
#
_entry.id   AF-A0A5J4WNR9-F1
#
_cell.length_a   1.000
_cell.length_b   1.000
_cell.length_c   1.000
_cell.angle_alpha   90.00
_cell.angle_beta   90.00
_cell.angle_gamma   90.00
#
_symmetry.space_group_name_H-M   'P 1'
#
loop_
_entity.id
_entity.type
_entity.pdbx_description
1 polymer ?
#
loop_
_entity_poly.entity_id
_entity_poly.type
_entity_poly.pdbx_seq_one_letter_code
_entity_poly.pdbx_strand_id
1 'polypeptide(L)'
;MNKYKIENGQETKEIVQNRVVAPNTAIREIKNIQRVTLKYEAVNDWENAPHLASLRERLDQWNIDIEISYKDYVQQQHDRIYGVQINDNGAIEQMNDELAQACIDGLKNLEIDNYPQPINMEISLLNIFNGLYRISNESIRAEILGNIRKFNKLTASAEKIYRQDSSNGECKPNPWILTKILRFHNKNYYEWKIKRLLIKNYESKMKEKQIIIYQKLIPNQIDLQNGFALLDLQEKAANGEYENQEQIAMDLTKLLIFYEDKTEDIYAIKRYVAICDTQVLYHKPQETVYKQLDKININFKNKKIKEKSDDKKESKPLTAKHIFEKYASKFAKKGYKFINEDPKIHTIFQGYKYKKLETIDYECLQIYFDLIKETIAAGDEIIYEYVLNWIVWMVQNLRKKSKAAIILQGSQEMDKNRLNDEIVELTRRHSCPNILNMDEFTGRFNSVVENKIFAVLNEIMNYNDSKKRVATVIKLIIQDKTIRFNKKSQLKRTAENVMNIIYVTNADMPVQLDTDDRRHLVCACKTVHYVTGEHKEDVDYFNELSQSYTQEFYENSITFFLERDISQFNLTLILMIEAKKYLINVSQSLVDDVIMEHYEQFKYGIPIALVNSFKPSN
;
A
#
# COMPACT_ATOMS: atom_id res chain seq x y z
N MET A 1 42.23 34.47 33.23
CA MET A 1 42.16 35.70 34.05
C MET A 1 43.08 35.51 35.25
N ASN A 2 44.09 36.36 35.42
CA ASN A 2 44.89 36.38 36.66
C ASN A 2 44.00 36.96 37.76
N LYS A 3 43.87 36.27 38.89
CA LYS A 3 43.11 36.77 40.06
C LYS A 3 44.02 36.79 41.30
N TYR A 4 43.75 37.76 42.16
CA TYR A 4 44.40 37.94 43.45
C TYR A 4 43.85 36.95 44.48
N LYS A 5 44.70 36.41 45.36
CA LYS A 5 44.28 35.50 46.44
C LYS A 5 43.50 36.29 47.50
N ILE A 6 42.31 35.82 47.90
CA ILE A 6 41.49 36.46 48.94
C ILE A 6 41.67 35.70 50.25
N GLU A 7 42.12 36.39 51.30
CA GLU A 7 42.16 35.88 52.68
C GLU A 7 41.37 36.83 53.58
N ASN A 8 40.51 36.28 54.44
CA ASN A 8 39.63 37.04 55.35
C ASN A 8 38.82 38.16 54.66
N GLY A 9 38.41 37.94 53.42
CA GLY A 9 37.58 38.89 52.66
C GLY A 9 38.33 40.07 52.05
N GLN A 10 39.67 40.08 52.04
CA GLN A 10 40.48 41.09 51.36
C GLN A 10 41.40 40.48 50.29
N GLU A 11 41.49 41.13 49.13
CA GLU A 11 42.37 40.73 48.02
C GLU A 11 43.84 41.02 48.37
N THR A 12 44.67 39.99 48.39
CA THR A 12 46.12 40.07 48.60
C THR A 12 46.86 40.20 47.26
N LYS A 13 48.07 40.79 47.25
CA LYS A 13 48.84 41.04 46.01
C LYS A 13 49.39 39.79 45.32
N GLU A 14 49.14 38.58 45.85
CA GLU A 14 49.58 37.33 45.23
C GLU A 14 48.68 36.95 44.05
N ILE A 15 49.30 36.74 42.89
CA ILE A 15 48.62 36.34 41.64
C ILE A 15 48.54 34.81 41.60
N VAL A 16 47.33 34.26 41.49
CA VAL A 16 47.11 32.81 41.32
C VAL A 16 46.60 32.52 39.91
N GLN A 17 47.28 31.60 39.22
CA GLN A 17 46.85 31.05 37.92
C GLN A 17 46.11 29.71 38.14
N ASN A 18 44.84 29.65 37.77
CA ASN A 18 44.09 28.40 37.75
C ASN A 18 44.39 27.64 36.45
N ARG A 19 44.89 26.40 36.57
CA ARG A 19 45.04 25.47 35.44
C ARG A 19 44.19 24.24 35.66
N VAL A 20 43.38 23.89 34.66
CA VAL A 20 42.66 22.61 34.63
C VAL A 20 43.64 21.57 34.08
N VAL A 21 43.87 20.49 34.82
CA VAL A 21 44.80 19.42 34.42
C VAL A 21 44.08 18.08 34.42
N ALA A 22 44.36 17.23 33.44
CA ALA A 22 43.77 15.89 33.36
C ALA A 22 44.28 15.00 34.50
N PRO A 23 43.51 13.97 34.92
CA PRO A 23 43.97 13.00 35.92
C PRO A 23 45.31 12.38 35.51
N ASN A 24 46.25 12.24 36.45
CA ASN A 24 47.59 11.67 36.27
C ASN A 24 48.59 12.51 35.46
N THR A 25 48.32 13.79 35.23
CA THR A 25 49.28 14.69 34.55
C THR A 25 50.39 15.11 35.51
N ALA A 26 51.66 14.96 35.10
CA ALA A 26 52.82 15.46 35.83
C ALA A 26 53.30 16.78 35.19
N ILE A 27 53.35 17.86 35.97
CA ILE A 27 53.82 19.17 35.50
C ILE A 27 55.22 19.43 36.07
N ARG A 28 56.12 19.93 35.22
CA ARG A 28 57.47 20.37 35.61
C ARG A 28 57.48 21.88 35.76
N GLU A 29 57.82 22.37 36.95
CA GLU A 29 58.03 23.79 37.22
C GLU A 29 59.47 24.05 37.69
N ILE A 30 59.94 25.26 37.46
CA ILE A 30 61.21 25.78 37.99
C ILE A 30 60.85 26.87 38.99
N LYS A 31 61.11 26.61 40.28
CA LYS A 31 61.06 27.62 41.34
C LYS A 31 62.46 27.78 41.92
N ASN A 32 62.94 29.02 41.99
CA ASN A 32 64.25 29.38 42.55
C ASN A 32 65.41 28.50 42.03
N ILE A 33 65.49 28.34 40.70
CA ILE A 33 66.60 27.67 39.98
C ILE A 33 66.66 26.13 40.19
N GLN A 34 65.76 25.50 40.95
CA GLN A 34 65.60 24.04 40.97
C GLN A 34 64.34 23.57 40.23
N ARG A 35 64.49 22.46 39.48
CA ARG A 35 63.41 21.79 38.75
C ARG A 35 62.69 20.80 39.68
N VAL A 36 61.39 20.98 39.87
CA VAL A 36 60.54 20.05 40.66
C VAL A 36 59.40 19.54 39.78
N THR A 37 59.12 18.23 39.89
CA THR A 37 58.00 17.58 39.17
C THR A 37 56.90 17.26 40.17
N LEU A 38 55.71 17.81 39.97
CA LEU A 38 54.55 17.57 40.84
C LEU A 38 53.58 16.58 40.18
N LYS A 39 53.14 15.56 40.92
CA LYS A 39 52.09 14.61 40.53
C LYS A 39 50.85 14.88 41.39
N TYR A 40 49.70 15.02 40.75
CA TYR A 40 48.41 15.25 41.42
C TYR A 40 47.64 13.93 41.55
N GLU A 41 47.41 13.47 42.78
CA GLU A 41 46.46 12.38 43.10
C GLU A 41 45.10 12.96 43.51
N ALA A 42 44.06 12.16 43.29
CA ALA A 42 42.65 12.55 43.15
C ALA A 42 42.07 13.43 44.28
N VAL A 43 41.33 14.46 43.86
CA VAL A 43 40.60 15.41 44.73
C VAL A 43 39.28 14.78 45.18
N ASN A 44 39.15 14.52 46.48
CA ASN A 44 37.91 14.09 47.12
C ASN A 44 37.56 14.98 48.33
N ASP A 45 37.78 16.29 48.21
CA ASP A 45 37.32 17.31 49.16
C ASP A 45 36.51 18.40 48.43
N TRP A 46 35.45 17.99 47.73
CA TRP A 46 34.53 18.88 47.03
C TRP A 46 33.64 19.74 47.95
N GLU A 47 33.66 19.52 49.26
CA GLU A 47 32.77 20.19 50.21
C GLU A 47 33.32 21.54 50.73
N ASN A 48 34.61 21.85 50.51
CA ASN A 48 35.27 23.06 51.02
C ASN A 48 35.85 24.00 49.95
N ALA A 49 35.49 23.84 48.67
CA ALA A 49 35.97 24.71 47.61
C ALA A 49 35.08 25.98 47.48
N PRO A 50 35.56 27.20 47.81
CA PRO A 50 34.68 28.37 47.84
C PRO A 50 34.31 28.90 46.45
N HIS A 51 34.88 28.39 45.35
CA HIS A 51 34.67 28.95 44.01
C HIS A 51 34.67 27.91 42.87
N LEU A 52 33.68 27.01 42.84
CA LEU A 52 33.31 26.28 41.62
C LEU A 52 32.25 27.07 40.85
N ALA A 53 32.43 27.20 39.52
CA ALA A 53 31.38 27.76 38.66
C ALA A 53 30.16 26.84 38.67
N SER A 54 28.98 27.38 38.95
CA SER A 54 27.76 26.59 39.13
C SER A 54 27.35 25.91 37.81
N LEU A 55 26.58 24.81 37.90
CA LEU A 55 25.99 24.17 36.71
C LEU A 55 25.20 25.19 35.87
N ARG A 56 24.57 26.17 36.54
CA ARG A 56 23.87 27.30 35.93
C ARG A 56 24.81 28.16 35.07
N GLU A 57 25.97 28.55 35.59
CA GLU A 57 26.96 29.34 34.83
C GLU A 57 27.52 28.56 33.63
N ARG A 58 27.70 27.24 33.75
CA ARG A 58 28.10 26.39 32.62
C ARG A 58 27.00 26.26 31.57
N LEU A 59 25.76 26.09 32.00
CA LEU A 59 24.60 26.01 31.11
C LEU A 59 24.35 27.35 30.41
N ASP A 60 24.54 28.48 31.08
CA ASP A 60 24.47 29.83 30.50
C ASP A 60 25.58 30.05 29.45
N GLN A 61 26.81 29.60 29.73
CA GLN A 61 27.91 29.60 28.75
C GLN A 61 27.63 28.69 27.55
N TRP A 62 26.92 27.58 27.76
CA TRP A 62 26.48 26.66 26.70
C TRP A 62 25.11 27.01 26.12
N ASN A 63 24.54 28.15 26.51
CA ASN A 63 23.30 28.69 25.99
C ASN A 63 22.04 27.85 26.31
N ILE A 64 21.92 27.36 27.55
CA ILE A 64 20.76 26.62 28.10
C ILE A 64 20.23 27.40 29.31
N ASP A 65 19.06 28.02 29.15
CA ASP A 65 18.43 28.90 30.13
C ASP A 65 17.40 28.15 31.01
N ILE A 66 17.44 28.33 32.34
CA ILE A 66 16.69 27.51 33.33
C ILE A 66 15.54 28.30 34.00
N GLU A 67 15.50 29.63 33.88
CA GLU A 67 14.46 30.48 34.49
C GLU A 67 13.74 31.31 33.42
N ILE A 68 12.61 30.79 32.93
CA ILE A 68 11.79 31.47 31.91
C ILE A 68 10.32 31.39 32.30
N SER A 69 9.57 32.47 32.08
CA SER A 69 8.12 32.46 32.29
C SER A 69 7.46 31.45 31.36
N TYR A 70 6.36 30.81 31.74
CA TYR A 70 5.69 29.81 30.88
C TYR A 70 5.30 30.38 29.49
N LYS A 71 4.98 31.66 29.43
CA LYS A 71 4.64 32.35 28.17
C LYS A 71 5.89 32.53 27.28
N ASP A 72 7.01 32.92 27.86
CA ASP A 72 8.30 33.01 27.16
C ASP A 72 8.86 31.63 26.82
N TYR A 73 8.54 30.61 27.62
CA TYR A 73 8.87 29.21 27.36
C TYR A 73 8.17 28.69 26.10
N VAL A 74 6.86 28.96 25.98
CA VAL A 74 6.06 28.56 24.81
C VAL A 74 6.50 29.33 23.56
N GLN A 75 6.76 30.63 23.68
CA GLN A 75 7.29 31.44 22.58
C GLN A 75 8.70 30.97 22.17
N GLN A 76 9.57 30.67 23.14
CA GLN A 76 10.90 30.10 22.86
C GLN A 76 10.83 28.67 22.33
N GLN A 77 9.87 27.85 22.72
CA GLN A 77 9.66 26.55 22.08
C GLN A 77 9.33 26.74 20.59
N HIS A 78 8.45 27.68 20.25
CA HIS A 78 8.16 28.01 18.85
C HIS A 78 9.36 28.59 18.10
N ASP A 79 10.16 29.46 18.73
CA ASP A 79 11.37 30.02 18.12
C ASP A 79 12.53 28.99 18.02
N ARG A 80 12.61 28.03 18.96
CA ARG A 80 13.58 26.93 18.96
C ARG A 80 13.28 25.88 17.88
N ILE A 81 12.02 25.70 17.48
CA ILE A 81 11.65 24.79 16.38
C ILE A 81 12.42 25.14 15.09
N TYR A 82 12.58 26.43 14.78
CA TYR A 82 13.35 26.89 13.61
C TYR A 82 14.87 26.94 13.85
N GLY A 83 15.31 26.81 15.10
CA GLY A 83 16.70 26.93 15.54
C GLY A 83 17.36 25.61 15.94
N VAL A 84 16.74 24.45 15.64
CA VAL A 84 17.39 23.15 15.81
C VAL A 84 18.54 23.04 14.82
N GLN A 85 19.76 23.07 15.34
CA GLN A 85 21.01 23.14 14.56
C GLN A 85 21.93 21.95 14.84
N ILE A 86 21.41 20.95 15.55
CA ILE A 86 22.09 19.71 15.87
C ILE A 86 21.25 18.59 15.25
N ASN A 87 21.88 17.79 14.39
CA ASN A 87 21.24 16.64 13.77
C ASN A 87 21.08 15.50 14.81
N ASP A 88 20.27 14.49 14.49
CA ASP A 88 20.01 13.32 15.36
C ASP A 88 21.31 12.58 15.76
N ASN A 89 22.38 12.74 14.98
CA ASN A 89 23.71 12.16 15.23
C ASN A 89 24.62 13.07 16.09
N GLY A 90 24.10 14.16 16.67
CA GLY A 90 24.86 15.08 17.52
C GLY A 90 25.77 16.08 16.79
N ALA A 91 25.76 16.09 15.45
CA ALA A 91 26.58 17.01 14.65
C ALA A 91 25.89 18.37 14.44
N ILE A 92 26.64 19.47 14.53
CA ILE A 92 26.12 20.81 14.17
C ILE A 92 25.92 20.88 12.66
N GLU A 93 24.71 21.25 12.28
CA GLU A 93 24.25 21.38 10.92
C GLU A 93 25.00 22.50 10.17
N GLN A 94 25.21 22.29 8.88
CA GLN A 94 25.85 23.27 8.02
C GLN A 94 24.89 24.44 7.72
N MET A 95 25.39 25.67 7.79
CA MET A 95 24.62 26.86 7.43
C MET A 95 24.57 27.00 5.91
N ASN A 96 23.40 27.30 5.34
CA ASN A 96 23.28 27.53 3.89
C ASN A 96 23.83 28.91 3.49
N ASP A 97 24.29 29.04 2.24
CA ASP A 97 24.98 30.25 1.77
C ASP A 97 24.08 31.50 1.79
N GLU A 98 22.77 31.36 1.56
CA GLU A 98 21.80 32.47 1.62
C GLU A 98 21.68 33.05 3.05
N LEU A 99 21.59 32.18 4.08
CA LEU A 99 21.55 32.63 5.48
C LEU A 99 22.92 33.12 5.94
N ALA A 100 24.00 32.47 5.50
CA ALA A 100 25.36 32.92 5.77
C ALA A 100 25.54 34.35 5.25
N GLN A 101 25.23 34.62 3.98
CA GLN A 101 25.32 35.96 3.40
C GLN A 101 24.43 36.98 4.12
N ALA A 102 23.18 36.59 4.45
CA ALA A 102 22.28 37.45 5.19
C ALA A 102 22.82 37.79 6.59
N CYS A 103 23.51 36.86 7.25
CA CYS A 103 24.15 37.16 8.54
C CYS A 103 25.24 38.22 8.38
N ILE A 104 26.00 38.18 7.30
CA ILE A 104 27.12 39.09 7.02
C ILE A 104 26.63 40.50 6.77
N ASP A 105 25.60 40.62 5.92
CA ASP A 105 24.94 41.89 5.65
C ASP A 105 24.45 42.59 6.93
N GLY A 106 24.07 41.79 7.94
CA GLY A 106 23.59 42.27 9.24
C GLY A 106 24.68 42.63 10.24
N LEU A 107 25.92 42.13 10.06
CA LEU A 107 27.07 42.44 10.91
C LEU A 107 27.69 43.79 10.52
N LYS A 108 26.89 44.85 10.65
CA LYS A 108 27.28 46.23 10.37
C LYS A 108 26.84 47.13 11.52
N ASN A 109 27.62 48.16 11.78
CA ASN A 109 27.40 49.16 12.83
C ASN A 109 27.35 48.57 14.25
N LEU A 110 28.09 47.49 14.50
CA LEU A 110 28.20 46.87 15.82
C LEU A 110 29.47 47.36 16.54
N GLU A 111 29.41 47.46 17.87
CA GLU A 111 30.60 47.62 18.71
C GLU A 111 31.12 46.23 19.07
N ILE A 112 32.40 45.98 18.77
CA ILE A 112 33.03 44.66 18.95
C ILE A 112 34.16 44.77 19.95
N ASP A 113 34.05 43.96 20.98
CA ASP A 113 34.96 43.89 22.11
C ASP A 113 35.82 42.63 22.09
N ASN A 114 36.76 42.58 23.02
CA ASN A 114 37.67 41.44 23.17
C ASN A 114 37.43 40.64 24.47
N TYR A 115 36.48 41.04 25.31
CA TYR A 115 36.21 40.36 26.57
C TYR A 115 35.19 39.23 26.40
N PRO A 116 35.40 38.07 27.05
CA PRO A 116 34.45 36.96 27.00
C PRO A 116 33.27 37.24 27.94
N GLN A 117 32.36 38.12 27.53
CA GLN A 117 31.08 38.34 28.18
C GLN A 117 29.96 37.53 27.51
N PRO A 118 28.82 37.32 28.19
CA PRO A 118 27.62 36.76 27.58
C PRO A 118 27.22 37.53 26.30
N ILE A 119 26.84 36.79 25.24
CA ILE A 119 26.55 37.34 23.90
C ILE A 119 25.46 38.42 23.92
N ASN A 120 24.55 38.42 24.90
CA ASN A 120 23.52 39.45 25.05
C ASN A 120 24.05 40.78 25.62
N MET A 121 25.22 40.78 26.25
CA MET A 121 25.84 41.97 26.84
C MET A 121 26.83 42.61 25.87
N GLU A 122 27.78 41.85 25.32
CA GLU A 122 28.81 42.36 24.43
C GLU A 122 29.13 41.36 23.31
N ILE A 123 29.57 41.87 22.15
CA ILE A 123 30.00 41.05 21.03
C ILE A 123 31.52 40.88 21.10
N SER A 124 31.99 39.67 21.39
CA SER A 124 33.42 39.40 21.36
C SER A 124 33.91 39.01 19.96
N LEU A 125 35.14 39.42 19.62
CA LEU A 125 35.82 39.02 18.39
C LEU A 125 35.89 37.49 18.23
N LEU A 126 36.10 36.78 19.34
CA LEU A 126 36.11 35.33 19.40
C LEU A 126 34.76 34.71 18.98
N ASN A 127 33.64 35.28 19.42
CA ASN A 127 32.31 34.78 19.05
C ASN A 127 32.03 34.96 17.56
N ILE A 128 32.49 36.07 16.97
CA ILE A 128 32.41 36.29 15.52
C ILE A 128 33.27 35.24 14.80
N PHE A 129 34.55 35.13 15.13
CA PHE A 129 35.45 34.17 14.48
C PHE A 129 35.00 32.71 14.61
N ASN A 130 34.48 32.30 15.76
CA ASN A 130 33.88 30.97 15.95
C ASN A 130 32.67 30.71 15.04
N GLY A 131 31.94 31.77 14.65
CA GLY A 131 30.89 31.69 13.64
C GLY A 131 31.42 31.56 12.21
N LEU A 132 32.57 32.16 11.92
CA LEU A 132 33.07 32.29 10.54
C LEU A 132 33.82 31.07 10.04
N TYR A 133 34.61 30.44 10.89
CA TYR A 133 35.52 29.36 10.45
C TYR A 133 34.83 28.05 10.04
N ARG A 134 33.49 27.96 10.17
CA ARG A 134 32.69 26.82 9.72
C ARG A 134 31.71 27.15 8.58
N ILE A 135 31.74 28.37 8.06
CA ILE A 135 31.06 28.69 6.80
C ILE A 135 31.86 28.05 5.67
N SER A 136 31.22 27.18 4.89
CA SER A 136 31.90 26.36 3.88
C SER A 136 32.28 27.11 2.62
N ASN A 137 31.58 28.20 2.32
CA ASN A 137 31.85 29.03 1.16
C ASN A 137 33.03 29.98 1.44
N GLU A 138 34.15 29.75 0.76
CA GLU A 138 35.39 30.50 0.99
C GLU A 138 35.31 31.96 0.58
N SER A 139 34.56 32.27 -0.49
CA SER A 139 34.35 33.65 -0.96
C SER A 139 33.60 34.45 0.09
N ILE A 140 32.55 33.85 0.66
CA ILE A 140 31.75 34.42 1.74
C ILE A 140 32.64 34.67 2.97
N ARG A 141 33.44 33.68 3.39
CA ARG A 141 34.38 33.81 4.52
C ARG A 141 35.40 34.94 4.33
N ALA A 142 35.97 35.09 3.14
CA ALA A 142 36.94 36.13 2.83
C ALA A 142 36.31 37.53 2.83
N GLU A 143 35.09 37.66 2.32
CA GLU A 143 34.33 38.91 2.36
C GLU A 143 34.12 39.39 3.82
N ILE A 144 33.85 38.46 4.74
CA ILE A 144 33.57 38.78 6.14
C ILE A 144 34.80 39.33 6.86
N LEU A 145 35.95 38.68 6.68
CA LEU A 145 37.21 39.15 7.25
C LEU A 145 37.56 40.56 6.76
N GLY A 146 37.12 40.93 5.56
CA GLY A 146 37.22 42.30 5.04
C GLY A 146 36.19 43.27 5.63
N ASN A 147 34.95 42.80 5.85
CA ASN A 147 33.82 43.63 6.26
C ASN A 147 33.80 43.95 7.77
N ILE A 148 34.32 43.06 8.63
CA ILE A 148 34.32 43.29 10.09
C ILE A 148 35.00 44.61 10.44
N ARG A 149 36.22 44.84 9.91
CA ARG A 149 36.98 46.08 10.14
C ARG A 149 36.39 47.31 9.45
N LYS A 150 35.73 47.13 8.30
CA LYS A 150 35.24 48.24 7.47
C LYS A 150 33.91 48.81 7.97
N PHE A 151 33.04 47.96 8.53
CA PHE A 151 31.66 48.33 8.83
C PHE A 151 31.31 48.27 10.33
N ASN A 152 32.26 47.94 11.21
CA ASN A 152 32.02 47.85 12.66
C ASN A 152 33.10 48.61 13.42
N LYS A 153 32.79 48.97 14.68
CA LYS A 153 33.70 49.71 15.56
C LYS A 153 34.37 48.75 16.53
N LEU A 154 35.64 48.47 16.32
CA LEU A 154 36.44 47.62 17.20
C LEU A 154 37.06 48.44 18.33
N THR A 155 37.07 47.92 19.55
CA THR A 155 37.85 48.54 20.64
C THR A 155 39.35 48.37 20.44
N ALA A 156 40.16 49.26 21.05
CA ALA A 156 41.61 49.27 20.87
C ALA A 156 42.29 47.93 21.24
N SER A 157 41.70 47.20 22.19
CA SER A 157 42.10 45.84 22.56
C SER A 157 41.75 44.80 21.49
N ALA A 158 40.54 44.87 20.92
CA ALA A 158 40.10 43.99 19.84
C ALA A 158 40.92 44.22 18.55
N GLU A 159 41.26 45.46 18.23
CA GLU A 159 42.06 45.79 17.03
C GLU A 159 43.48 45.23 17.10
N LYS A 160 44.09 45.24 18.29
CA LYS A 160 45.43 44.68 18.54
C LYS A 160 45.48 43.16 18.34
N ILE A 161 44.38 42.47 18.70
CA ILE A 161 44.28 41.00 18.71
C ILE A 161 43.73 40.45 17.40
N TYR A 162 43.02 41.27 16.61
CA TYR A 162 42.49 40.89 15.30
C TYR A 162 43.54 40.27 14.36
N ARG A 163 44.78 40.78 14.36
CA ARG A 163 45.86 40.24 13.51
C ARG A 163 46.45 38.91 14.02
N GLN A 164 46.28 38.60 15.31
CA GLN A 164 46.82 37.38 15.93
C GLN A 164 45.79 36.23 15.90
N ASP A 165 44.51 36.54 16.09
CA ASP A 165 43.43 35.55 16.16
C ASP A 165 42.77 35.26 14.80
N SER A 166 43.02 36.07 13.76
CA SER A 166 42.60 35.76 12.39
C SER A 166 43.27 34.51 11.79
N SER A 167 44.26 33.94 12.50
CA SER A 167 45.03 32.76 12.07
C SER A 167 44.88 31.53 12.96
N ASN A 168 44.26 31.62 14.14
CA ASN A 168 44.14 30.52 15.11
C ASN A 168 42.71 29.96 15.15
N GLY A 169 42.39 29.07 14.21
CA GLY A 169 41.06 28.46 14.05
C GLY A 169 40.83 27.17 14.84
N GLU A 170 40.93 27.17 16.17
CA GLU A 170 40.87 25.92 16.96
C GLU A 170 39.91 25.90 18.17
N CYS A 171 38.77 26.60 18.13
CA CYS A 171 37.71 26.35 19.11
C CYS A 171 36.38 26.04 18.43
N LYS A 172 36.03 24.75 18.39
CA LYS A 172 34.73 24.14 18.01
C LYS A 172 33.77 25.12 17.31
N PRO A 173 34.00 25.44 16.01
CA PRO A 173 33.29 26.53 15.37
C PRO A 173 31.81 26.18 15.19
N ASN A 174 30.94 27.16 15.43
CA ASN A 174 29.49 27.05 15.29
C ASN A 174 28.96 28.28 14.51
N PRO A 175 28.65 28.15 13.21
CA PRO A 175 28.27 29.27 12.36
C PRO A 175 26.97 29.94 12.80
N TRP A 176 26.12 29.19 13.50
CA TRP A 176 24.82 29.66 13.96
C TRP A 176 24.90 30.70 15.08
N ILE A 177 26.06 30.87 15.72
CA ILE A 177 26.28 31.95 16.70
C ILE A 177 26.04 33.34 16.10
N LEU A 178 26.27 33.50 14.79
CA LEU A 178 26.03 34.75 14.06
C LEU A 178 24.55 35.15 14.08
N THR A 179 23.63 34.18 13.96
CA THR A 179 22.20 34.44 14.06
C THR A 179 21.80 34.94 15.44
N LYS A 180 22.48 34.45 16.49
CA LYS A 180 22.27 34.88 17.88
C LYS A 180 22.81 36.28 18.13
N ILE A 181 24.00 36.60 17.61
CA ILE A 181 24.56 37.97 17.67
C ILE A 181 23.57 38.97 17.07
N LEU A 182 23.04 38.68 15.88
CA LEU A 182 22.06 39.55 15.21
C LEU A 182 20.74 39.64 15.99
N ARG A 183 20.30 38.56 16.63
CA ARG A 183 19.08 38.57 17.46
C ARG A 183 19.19 39.58 18.62
N PHE A 184 20.35 39.68 19.27
CA PHE A 184 20.55 40.56 20.41
C PHE A 184 20.96 41.98 20.03
N HIS A 185 21.88 42.12 19.07
CA HIS A 185 22.53 43.40 18.77
C HIS A 185 22.02 44.07 17.49
N ASN A 186 21.24 43.36 16.67
CA ASN A 186 20.59 43.91 15.47
C ASN A 186 19.17 43.36 15.30
N LYS A 187 18.34 43.57 16.34
CA LYS A 187 17.01 42.96 16.48
C LYS A 187 16.07 43.24 15.30
N ASN A 188 16.09 44.46 14.76
CA ASN A 188 15.23 44.84 13.63
C ASN A 188 15.59 44.06 12.35
N TYR A 189 16.88 43.92 12.06
CA TYR A 189 17.37 43.14 10.92
C TYR A 189 17.11 41.64 11.11
N TYR A 190 17.26 41.15 12.34
CA TYR A 190 16.97 39.76 12.68
C TYR A 190 15.50 39.41 12.41
N GLU A 191 14.55 40.19 12.91
CA GLU A 191 13.10 39.94 12.71
C GLU A 191 12.70 40.08 11.23
N TRP A 192 13.25 41.06 10.51
CA TRP A 192 12.89 41.31 9.12
C TRP A 192 13.45 40.28 8.13
N LYS A 193 14.73 39.88 8.26
CA LYS A 193 15.43 39.06 7.26
C LYS A 193 15.88 37.70 7.79
N ILE A 194 16.56 37.63 8.93
CA ILE A 194 17.13 36.38 9.45
C ILE A 194 16.05 35.38 9.86
N LYS A 195 15.03 35.82 10.61
CA LYS A 195 13.93 34.97 11.07
C LYS A 195 13.15 34.34 9.92
N ARG A 196 12.88 35.11 8.86
CA ARG A 196 12.21 34.61 7.64
C ARG A 196 13.04 33.52 6.94
N LEU A 197 14.36 33.70 6.84
CA LEU A 197 15.25 32.70 6.25
C LEU A 197 15.36 31.44 7.11
N LEU A 198 15.33 31.55 8.44
CA LEU A 198 15.28 30.40 9.35
C LEU A 198 13.99 29.58 9.15
N ILE A 199 12.84 30.24 9.03
CA ILE A 199 11.56 29.57 8.74
C ILE A 199 11.63 28.85 7.38
N LYS A 200 12.06 29.53 6.31
CA LYS A 200 12.21 28.96 4.97
C LYS A 200 13.13 27.73 4.96
N ASN A 201 14.25 27.78 5.70
CA ASN A 201 15.20 26.68 5.80
C ASN A 201 14.59 25.49 6.55
N TYR A 202 13.92 25.73 7.67
CA TYR A 202 13.21 24.70 8.42
C TYR A 202 12.12 24.00 7.58
N GLU A 203 11.29 24.76 6.85
CA GLU A 203 10.27 24.21 5.96
C GLU A 203 10.88 23.36 4.84
N SER A 204 12.01 23.79 4.27
CA SER A 204 12.73 23.07 3.22
C SER A 204 13.25 21.73 3.74
N LYS A 205 13.86 21.71 4.94
CA LYS A 205 14.30 20.47 5.61
C LYS A 205 13.15 19.53 5.92
N MET A 206 12.00 20.07 6.35
CA MET A 206 10.82 19.25 6.58
C MET A 206 10.34 18.58 5.30
N LYS A 207 10.36 19.30 4.17
CA LYS A 207 10.06 18.73 2.84
C LYS A 207 11.09 17.68 2.44
N GLU A 208 12.39 17.93 2.63
CA GLU A 208 13.45 16.96 2.32
C GLU A 208 13.35 15.69 3.16
N LYS A 209 13.17 15.81 4.49
CA LYS A 209 12.91 14.67 5.38
C LYS A 209 11.68 13.91 4.92
N GLN A 210 10.60 14.61 4.57
CA GLN A 210 9.39 13.99 4.06
C GLN A 210 9.62 13.25 2.73
N ILE A 211 10.43 13.80 1.81
CA ILE A 211 10.81 13.15 0.55
C ILE A 211 11.64 11.89 0.81
N ILE A 212 12.63 11.95 1.71
CA ILE A 212 13.48 10.80 2.06
C ILE A 212 12.63 9.68 2.69
N ILE A 213 11.72 10.03 3.60
CA ILE A 213 10.75 9.10 4.18
C ILE A 213 9.89 8.47 3.08
N TYR A 214 9.37 9.31 2.19
CA TYR A 214 8.57 8.86 1.04
C TYR A 214 9.33 7.92 0.11
N GLN A 215 10.63 8.15 -0.12
CA GLN A 215 11.45 7.27 -0.96
C GLN A 215 11.76 5.94 -0.27
N LYS A 216 11.97 5.94 1.06
CA LYS A 216 12.22 4.73 1.85
C LYS A 216 10.99 3.85 2.03
N LEU A 217 9.79 4.42 1.96
CA LEU A 217 8.52 3.68 2.00
C LEU A 217 8.35 2.86 0.72
N ILE A 218 8.76 1.60 0.76
CA ILE A 218 8.41 0.59 -0.24
C ILE A 218 6.92 0.25 -0.01
N PRO A 219 6.02 0.51 -0.97
CA PRO A 219 4.61 0.13 -0.83
C PRO A 219 4.51 -1.38 -0.68
N ASN A 220 3.82 -1.86 0.35
CA ASN A 220 3.45 -3.26 0.38
C ASN A 220 2.38 -3.49 -0.69
N GLN A 221 2.56 -4.52 -1.52
CA GLN A 221 1.52 -4.95 -2.44
C GLN A 221 0.38 -5.58 -1.62
N ILE A 222 -0.88 -5.31 -2.01
CA ILE A 222 -2.02 -6.02 -1.43
C ILE A 222 -1.83 -7.50 -1.70
N ASP A 223 -1.66 -8.27 -0.64
CA ASP A 223 -1.62 -9.73 -0.67
C ASP A 223 -2.90 -10.27 -0.02
N LEU A 224 -3.68 -11.02 -0.79
CA LEU A 224 -4.93 -11.65 -0.39
C LEU A 224 -4.72 -13.00 0.30
N GLN A 225 -3.51 -13.55 0.32
CA GLN A 225 -3.17 -14.74 1.12
C GLN A 225 -2.85 -14.35 2.58
N ASN A 226 -2.31 -13.16 2.79
CA ASN A 226 -2.08 -12.62 4.14
C ASN A 226 -3.41 -12.37 4.88
N GLY A 227 -3.51 -12.79 6.15
CA GLY A 227 -4.71 -12.60 6.99
C GLY A 227 -5.01 -11.15 7.39
N PHE A 228 -4.04 -10.24 7.28
CA PHE A 228 -4.16 -8.85 7.75
C PHE A 228 -5.34 -8.11 7.08
N ALA A 229 -6.27 -7.64 7.91
CA ALA A 229 -7.52 -7.01 7.55
C ALA A 229 -7.69 -5.62 8.20
N LEU A 230 -8.76 -4.92 7.82
CA LEU A 230 -9.06 -3.59 8.35
C LEU A 230 -9.29 -3.60 9.87
N LEU A 231 -9.81 -4.70 10.42
CA LEU A 231 -10.02 -4.84 11.86
C LEU A 231 -8.69 -4.87 12.62
N ASP A 232 -7.70 -5.61 12.14
CA ASP A 232 -6.37 -5.67 12.75
C ASP A 232 -5.73 -4.28 12.81
N LEU A 233 -5.87 -3.48 11.74
CA LEU A 233 -5.40 -2.09 11.74
C LEU A 233 -6.12 -1.23 12.78
N GLN A 234 -7.43 -1.45 12.99
CA GLN A 234 -8.21 -0.75 14.00
C GLN A 234 -7.75 -1.12 15.41
N GLU A 235 -7.51 -2.40 15.69
CA GLU A 235 -7.03 -2.89 16.97
C GLU A 235 -5.62 -2.35 17.27
N LYS A 236 -4.69 -2.45 16.32
CA LYS A 236 -3.34 -1.88 16.47
C LYS A 236 -3.36 -0.37 16.73
N ALA A 237 -4.25 0.35 16.05
CA ALA A 237 -4.41 1.79 16.26
C ALA A 237 -5.03 2.13 17.62
N ALA A 238 -6.00 1.34 18.08
CA ALA A 238 -6.64 1.51 19.39
C ALA A 238 -5.66 1.20 20.54
N ASN A 239 -4.87 0.14 20.40
CA ASN A 239 -3.86 -0.30 21.37
C ASN A 239 -2.63 0.60 21.42
N GLY A 240 -2.49 1.55 20.48
CA GLY A 240 -1.35 2.46 20.42
C GLY A 240 -0.05 1.78 20.03
N GLU A 241 -0.11 0.70 19.25
CA GLU A 241 1.06 -0.10 18.86
C GLU A 241 1.97 0.60 17.85
N TYR A 242 1.45 1.62 17.17
CA TYR A 242 2.20 2.39 16.19
C TYR A 242 3.14 3.40 16.84
N GLU A 243 4.38 3.43 16.38
CA GLU A 243 5.40 4.39 16.82
C GLU A 243 5.38 5.66 15.99
N ASN A 244 5.09 5.54 14.69
CA ASN A 244 5.10 6.65 13.74
C ASN A 244 4.03 6.49 12.65
N GLN A 245 3.80 7.55 11.87
CA GLN A 245 2.81 7.56 10.78
C GLN A 245 3.18 6.63 9.60
N GLU A 246 4.47 6.31 9.46
CA GLU A 246 5.01 5.53 8.35
C GLU A 246 4.59 4.06 8.46
N GLN A 247 4.64 3.48 9.66
CA GLN A 247 4.16 2.12 9.93
C GLN A 247 2.67 1.98 9.58
N ILE A 248 1.87 3.02 9.85
CA ILE A 248 0.44 3.03 9.53
C ILE A 248 0.24 3.13 8.02
N ALA A 249 1.01 3.97 7.33
CA ALA A 249 0.98 4.04 5.87
C ALA A 249 1.35 2.68 5.25
N MET A 250 2.36 1.99 5.77
CA MET A 250 2.75 0.65 5.31
C MET A 250 1.65 -0.39 5.52
N ASP A 251 0.98 -0.39 6.67
CA ASP A 251 -0.14 -1.30 6.93
C ASP A 251 -1.37 -0.95 6.07
N LEU A 252 -1.65 0.33 5.85
CA LEU A 252 -2.70 0.78 4.93
C LEU A 252 -2.42 0.31 3.48
N THR A 253 -1.17 0.30 3.01
CA THR A 253 -0.85 -0.16 1.64
C THR A 253 -1.17 -1.64 1.41
N LYS A 254 -1.21 -2.46 2.48
CA LYS A 254 -1.66 -3.86 2.41
C LYS A 254 -3.17 -4.00 2.24
N LEU A 255 -3.93 -2.95 2.54
CA LEU A 255 -5.39 -2.97 2.61
C LEU A 255 -6.08 -2.15 1.52
N LEU A 256 -5.44 -1.10 1.02
CA LEU A 256 -6.05 -0.11 0.14
C LEU A 256 -5.23 0.12 -1.12
N ILE A 257 -5.93 0.32 -2.22
CA ILE A 257 -5.37 0.73 -3.50
C ILE A 257 -6.43 1.56 -4.22
N PHE A 258 -6.02 2.48 -5.08
CA PHE A 258 -6.94 3.13 -6.00
C PHE A 258 -6.36 3.20 -7.40
N TYR A 259 -7.27 3.24 -8.38
CA TYR A 259 -6.97 3.24 -9.79
C TYR A 259 -7.30 4.59 -10.39
N GLU A 260 -6.34 5.17 -11.10
CA GLU A 260 -6.56 6.36 -11.91
C GLU A 260 -7.49 6.01 -13.08
N ASP A 261 -8.68 6.61 -13.11
CA ASP A 261 -9.64 6.47 -14.22
C ASP A 261 -10.02 7.86 -14.76
N LYS A 262 -10.52 7.91 -15.99
CA LYS A 262 -10.82 9.17 -16.71
C LYS A 262 -11.91 10.02 -16.07
N THR A 263 -12.74 9.44 -15.21
CA THR A 263 -13.93 10.10 -14.65
C THR A 263 -13.81 10.28 -13.14
N GLU A 264 -13.68 9.17 -12.40
CA GLU A 264 -13.46 9.16 -10.96
C GLU A 264 -12.54 8.00 -10.57
N ASP A 265 -11.65 8.25 -9.62
CA ASP A 265 -10.75 7.24 -9.09
C ASP A 265 -11.54 6.09 -8.45
N ILE A 266 -11.13 4.87 -8.76
CA ILE A 266 -11.77 3.65 -8.26
C ILE A 266 -10.97 3.16 -7.07
N TYR A 267 -11.58 3.15 -5.89
CA TYR A 267 -10.94 2.64 -4.68
C TYR A 267 -11.27 1.16 -4.47
N ALA A 268 -10.29 0.40 -4.02
CA ALA A 268 -10.45 -1.01 -3.69
C ALA A 268 -9.90 -1.27 -2.27
N ILE A 269 -10.71 -1.94 -1.45
CA ILE A 269 -10.38 -2.26 -0.06
C ILE A 269 -10.39 -3.77 0.15
N LYS A 270 -9.32 -4.28 0.75
CA LYS A 270 -9.20 -5.67 1.18
C LYS A 270 -10.15 -5.92 2.36
N ARG A 271 -10.97 -6.96 2.25
CA ARG A 271 -11.91 -7.35 3.31
C ARG A 271 -11.97 -8.86 3.41
N TYR A 272 -12.09 -9.32 4.65
CA TYR A 272 -12.38 -10.71 4.97
C TYR A 272 -13.87 -11.03 4.75
N VAL A 273 -14.12 -12.15 4.08
CA VAL A 273 -15.44 -12.74 3.84
C VAL A 273 -15.54 -14.02 4.67
N ALA A 274 -16.34 -13.98 5.73
CA ALA A 274 -16.43 -15.08 6.69
C ALA A 274 -17.01 -16.38 6.10
N ILE A 275 -17.97 -16.28 5.17
CA ILE A 275 -18.65 -17.45 4.57
C ILE A 275 -17.65 -18.35 3.84
N CYS A 276 -16.73 -17.73 3.10
CA CYS A 276 -15.76 -18.43 2.27
C CYS A 276 -14.35 -18.33 2.84
N ASP A 277 -14.19 -17.96 4.12
CA ASP A 277 -12.92 -17.77 4.82
C ASP A 277 -11.81 -17.19 3.92
N THR A 278 -12.07 -16.05 3.28
CA THR A 278 -11.18 -15.48 2.25
C THR A 278 -11.08 -13.99 2.32
N GLN A 279 -9.91 -13.47 1.94
CA GLN A 279 -9.72 -12.05 1.66
C GLN A 279 -10.09 -11.76 0.22
N VAL A 280 -10.95 -10.77 0.03
CA VAL A 280 -11.43 -10.31 -1.27
C VAL A 280 -11.23 -8.80 -1.38
N LEU A 281 -10.89 -8.34 -2.58
CA LEU A 281 -10.77 -6.93 -2.88
C LEU A 281 -12.14 -6.37 -3.31
N TYR A 282 -12.67 -5.40 -2.57
CA TYR A 282 -13.96 -4.78 -2.85
C TYR A 282 -13.79 -3.38 -3.41
N HIS A 283 -14.28 -3.17 -4.64
CA HIS A 283 -14.40 -1.84 -5.21
C HIS A 283 -15.51 -1.02 -4.54
N LYS A 284 -15.15 0.19 -4.10
CA LYS A 284 -16.01 1.16 -3.41
C LYS A 284 -15.77 2.59 -3.92
N PRO A 285 -16.78 3.48 -3.83
CA PRO A 285 -16.57 4.89 -4.10
C PRO A 285 -15.74 5.55 -2.97
N GLN A 286 -15.04 6.63 -3.32
CA GLN A 286 -14.16 7.39 -2.43
C GLN A 286 -14.82 7.74 -1.09
N GLU A 287 -16.04 8.27 -1.12
CA GLU A 287 -16.76 8.69 0.09
C GLU A 287 -16.94 7.55 1.10
N THR A 288 -17.19 6.34 0.62
CA THR A 288 -17.40 5.19 1.51
C THR A 288 -16.10 4.78 2.18
N VAL A 289 -15.00 4.77 1.43
CA VAL A 289 -13.67 4.48 1.98
C VAL A 289 -13.26 5.54 3.00
N TYR A 290 -13.48 6.82 2.68
CA TYR A 290 -13.12 7.93 3.56
C TYR A 290 -13.93 7.89 4.86
N LYS A 291 -15.23 7.63 4.79
CA LYS A 291 -16.09 7.42 5.98
C LYS A 291 -15.64 6.23 6.83
N GLN A 292 -15.06 5.18 6.25
CA GLN A 292 -14.51 4.05 7.01
C GLN A 292 -13.20 4.42 7.70
N LEU A 293 -12.29 5.11 7.00
CA LEU A 293 -11.01 5.54 7.55
C LEU A 293 -11.14 6.65 8.59
N ASP A 294 -12.15 7.52 8.47
CA ASP A 294 -12.44 8.57 9.45
C ASP A 294 -12.86 8.02 10.81
N LYS A 295 -13.37 6.78 10.87
CA LYS A 295 -13.73 6.11 12.13
C LYS A 295 -12.52 5.57 12.89
N ILE A 296 -11.35 5.50 12.25
CA ILE A 296 -10.14 4.92 12.83
C ILE A 296 -9.29 6.03 13.42
N ASN A 297 -9.42 6.24 14.73
CA ASN A 297 -8.57 7.16 15.47
C ASN A 297 -7.21 6.53 15.75
N ILE A 298 -6.14 7.31 15.57
CA ILE A 298 -4.76 6.84 15.73
C ILE A 298 -4.21 7.30 17.06
N ASN A 299 -3.81 6.34 17.89
CA ASN A 299 -3.01 6.58 19.08
C ASN A 299 -1.57 6.14 18.83
N PHE A 300 -0.60 6.98 19.23
CA PHE A 300 0.82 6.61 19.19
C PHE A 300 1.28 6.21 20.59
N LYS A 301 2.16 5.20 20.65
CA LYS A 301 2.70 4.61 21.89
C LYS A 301 3.29 5.65 22.88
N ASN A 302 3.81 6.76 22.35
CA ASN A 302 4.54 7.77 23.13
C ASN A 302 3.75 9.06 23.42
N LYS A 303 2.41 9.06 23.32
CA LYS A 303 1.62 10.19 23.81
C LYS A 303 1.58 10.14 25.35
N LYS A 304 2.64 10.62 26.00
CA LYS A 304 2.55 11.06 27.41
C LYS A 304 1.32 11.94 27.50
N ILE A 305 0.41 11.59 28.40
CA ILE A 305 -0.76 12.39 28.78
C ILE A 305 -0.22 13.77 29.12
N LYS A 306 -0.27 14.71 28.17
CA LYS A 306 -0.19 16.13 28.50
C LYS A 306 -1.51 16.40 29.19
N GLU A 307 -1.43 16.58 30.51
CA GLU A 307 -2.54 17.09 31.31
C GLU A 307 -3.18 18.25 30.56
N LYS A 308 -4.51 18.16 30.42
CA LYS A 308 -5.34 19.14 29.75
C LYS A 308 -5.09 20.49 30.43
N SER A 309 -4.49 21.43 29.70
CA SER A 309 -4.71 22.84 29.96
C SER A 309 -5.87 23.29 29.08
N ASP A 310 -6.82 23.94 29.72
CA ASP A 310 -8.00 24.55 29.14
C ASP A 310 -7.59 25.72 28.24
N ASP A 311 -7.28 25.44 26.98
CA ASP A 311 -7.44 26.43 25.92
C ASP A 311 -7.86 25.75 24.61
N LYS A 312 -9.13 25.98 24.28
CA LYS A 312 -9.85 25.41 23.14
C LYS A 312 -9.24 25.87 21.81
N LYS A 313 -8.41 25.00 21.23
CA LYS A 313 -8.59 24.58 19.83
C LYS A 313 -8.60 23.06 19.84
N GLU A 314 -9.79 22.47 19.75
CA GLU A 314 -9.96 21.04 19.53
C GLU A 314 -9.17 20.63 18.27
N SER A 315 -7.92 20.17 18.44
CA SER A 315 -7.20 19.57 17.34
C SER A 315 -7.95 18.27 17.04
N LYS A 316 -8.64 18.21 15.89
CA LYS A 316 -9.32 17.00 15.45
C LYS A 316 -8.36 15.80 15.61
N PRO A 317 -8.85 14.66 16.16
CA PRO A 317 -8.00 13.49 16.34
C PRO A 317 -7.41 13.08 14.98
N LEU A 318 -6.13 12.69 14.97
CA LEU A 318 -5.49 12.16 13.77
C LEU A 318 -6.16 10.83 13.42
N THR A 319 -6.78 10.77 12.24
CA THR A 319 -7.45 9.55 11.74
C THR A 319 -6.64 8.87 10.64
N ALA A 320 -6.95 7.60 10.36
CA ALA A 320 -6.35 6.87 9.24
C ALA A 320 -6.56 7.58 7.89
N LYS A 321 -7.65 8.33 7.73
CA LYS A 321 -7.89 9.14 6.53
C LYS A 321 -6.81 10.20 6.32
N HIS A 322 -6.42 10.92 7.38
CA HIS A 322 -5.38 11.95 7.28
C HIS A 322 -4.03 11.34 6.82
N ILE A 323 -3.71 10.13 7.27
CA ILE A 323 -2.50 9.41 6.83
C ILE A 323 -2.66 8.94 5.38
N PHE A 324 -3.82 8.41 5.01
CA PHE A 324 -4.11 7.99 3.64
C PHE A 324 -3.96 9.16 2.66
N GLU A 325 -4.56 10.31 2.94
CA GLU A 325 -4.43 11.53 2.13
C GLU A 325 -2.98 12.01 2.07
N LYS A 326 -2.28 12.01 3.22
CA LYS A 326 -0.86 12.40 3.28
C LYS A 326 0.04 11.53 2.41
N TYR A 327 -0.29 10.24 2.21
CA TYR A 327 0.49 9.25 1.46
C TYR A 327 -0.20 8.76 0.17
N ALA A 328 -1.16 9.51 -0.39
CA ALA A 328 -2.04 9.07 -1.48
C ALA A 328 -1.30 8.48 -2.69
N SER A 329 -0.17 9.07 -3.10
CA SER A 329 0.60 8.59 -4.27
C SER A 329 1.13 7.16 -4.13
N LYS A 330 1.24 6.63 -2.90
CA LYS A 330 1.68 5.24 -2.65
C LYS A 330 0.59 4.20 -2.89
N PHE A 331 -0.67 4.63 -2.92
CA PHE A 331 -1.84 3.77 -3.15
C PHE A 331 -2.30 3.80 -4.61
N ALA A 332 -1.80 4.73 -5.42
CA ALA A 332 -2.19 4.92 -6.81
C ALA A 332 -1.62 3.82 -7.72
N LYS A 333 -2.46 3.31 -8.61
CA LYS A 333 -2.08 2.48 -9.76
C LYS A 333 -2.73 3.01 -11.02
N LYS A 334 -2.10 2.76 -12.18
CA LYS A 334 -2.62 3.17 -13.49
C LYS A 334 -3.96 2.50 -13.85
N GLY A 335 -4.26 1.39 -13.20
CA GLY A 335 -5.43 0.56 -13.48
C GLY A 335 -5.23 -0.84 -12.91
N TYR A 336 -6.16 -1.73 -13.24
CA TYR A 336 -6.07 -3.14 -12.89
C TYR A 336 -6.35 -4.02 -14.12
N LYS A 337 -5.75 -5.21 -14.11
CA LYS A 337 -6.00 -6.28 -15.08
C LYS A 337 -6.05 -7.61 -14.34
N PHE A 338 -6.61 -8.63 -15.00
CA PHE A 338 -6.72 -9.92 -14.34
C PHE A 338 -5.33 -10.51 -14.05
N ILE A 339 -4.44 -10.50 -15.05
CA ILE A 339 -3.01 -10.81 -14.92
C ILE A 339 -2.21 -9.81 -15.76
N ASN A 340 -1.20 -9.19 -15.16
CA ASN A 340 -0.24 -8.33 -15.84
C ASN A 340 1.16 -8.40 -15.20
N GLU A 341 2.17 -8.14 -16.00
CA GLU A 341 3.58 -8.06 -15.59
C GLU A 341 4.02 -6.62 -15.27
N ASP A 342 3.31 -5.60 -15.76
CA ASP A 342 3.63 -4.20 -15.46
C ASP A 342 3.33 -3.86 -13.99
N PRO A 343 4.33 -3.49 -13.16
CA PRO A 343 4.13 -3.18 -11.74
C PRO A 343 3.25 -1.95 -11.49
N LYS A 344 3.04 -1.08 -12.49
CA LYS A 344 2.13 0.07 -12.41
C LYS A 344 0.66 -0.32 -12.55
N ILE A 345 0.38 -1.53 -13.05
CA ILE A 345 -0.96 -2.08 -13.18
C ILE A 345 -1.16 -3.13 -12.09
N HIS A 346 -2.28 -3.04 -11.38
CA HIS A 346 -2.58 -4.02 -10.34
C HIS A 346 -3.05 -5.34 -10.96
N THR A 347 -2.40 -6.43 -10.59
CA THR A 347 -2.80 -7.80 -10.94
C THR A 347 -3.78 -8.33 -9.88
N ILE A 348 -4.99 -8.66 -10.32
CA ILE A 348 -6.07 -9.15 -9.45
C ILE A 348 -5.84 -10.62 -9.07
N PHE A 349 -5.40 -11.45 -10.01
CA PHE A 349 -5.17 -12.87 -9.76
C PHE A 349 -3.82 -13.09 -9.06
N GLN A 350 -3.85 -13.62 -7.84
CA GLN A 350 -2.67 -13.81 -6.99
C GLN A 350 -2.31 -15.28 -6.80
N GLY A 351 -2.66 -16.11 -7.79
CA GLY A 351 -2.48 -17.56 -7.70
C GLY A 351 -3.68 -18.29 -7.11
N TYR A 352 -3.61 -19.61 -7.23
CA TYR A 352 -4.56 -20.57 -6.68
C TYR A 352 -4.37 -20.73 -5.16
N LYS A 353 -5.36 -21.33 -4.50
CA LYS A 353 -5.32 -21.62 -3.06
C LYS A 353 -4.24 -22.65 -2.73
N TYR A 354 -4.17 -23.70 -3.52
CA TYR A 354 -3.30 -24.86 -3.30
C TYR A 354 -1.98 -24.69 -4.04
N LYS A 355 -0.92 -25.27 -3.48
CA LYS A 355 0.42 -25.19 -4.03
C LYS A 355 0.61 -26.26 -5.10
N LYS A 356 1.48 -25.97 -6.05
CA LYS A 356 1.97 -26.96 -7.01
C LYS A 356 2.94 -27.91 -6.30
N LEU A 357 2.77 -29.21 -6.52
CA LEU A 357 3.64 -30.28 -6.04
C LEU A 357 4.72 -30.64 -7.06
N GLU A 358 5.75 -31.39 -6.64
CA GLU A 358 6.80 -31.90 -7.53
C GLU A 358 6.39 -33.19 -8.26
N THR A 359 5.52 -33.98 -7.63
CA THR A 359 5.01 -35.25 -8.15
C THR A 359 3.50 -35.29 -8.01
N ILE A 360 2.81 -35.93 -8.95
CA ILE A 360 1.37 -36.13 -8.93
C ILE A 360 1.08 -37.54 -8.44
N ASP A 361 0.26 -37.65 -7.40
CA ASP A 361 -0.40 -38.89 -7.03
C ASP A 361 -1.72 -39.03 -7.80
N TYR A 362 -1.79 -40.01 -8.69
CA TYR A 362 -2.97 -40.27 -9.51
C TYR A 362 -4.04 -41.08 -8.77
N GLU A 363 -3.70 -41.80 -7.69
CA GLU A 363 -4.65 -42.62 -6.96
C GLU A 363 -5.73 -41.75 -6.31
N CYS A 364 -5.34 -40.63 -5.71
CA CYS A 364 -6.30 -39.68 -5.12
C CYS A 364 -7.20 -38.99 -6.17
N LEU A 365 -6.72 -38.86 -7.43
CA LEU A 365 -7.47 -38.21 -8.51
C LEU A 365 -8.43 -39.17 -9.23
N GLN A 366 -8.24 -40.47 -9.08
CA GLN A 366 -8.97 -41.50 -9.84
C GLN A 366 -10.48 -41.36 -9.66
N ILE A 367 -10.96 -41.17 -8.42
CA ILE A 367 -12.39 -41.03 -8.12
C ILE A 367 -13.03 -39.84 -8.85
N TYR A 368 -12.27 -38.76 -9.07
CA TYR A 368 -12.73 -37.60 -9.81
C TYR A 368 -12.69 -37.82 -11.33
N PHE A 369 -11.67 -38.49 -11.85
CA PHE A 369 -11.62 -38.88 -13.25
C PHE A 369 -12.76 -39.85 -13.61
N ASP A 370 -13.07 -40.78 -12.72
CA ASP A 370 -14.18 -41.71 -12.87
C ASP A 370 -15.53 -40.96 -12.85
N LEU A 371 -15.69 -39.96 -11.98
CA LEU A 371 -16.86 -39.08 -11.98
C LEU A 371 -17.04 -38.39 -13.35
N ILE A 372 -15.98 -37.80 -13.91
CA ILE A 372 -16.06 -37.16 -15.23
C ILE A 372 -16.37 -38.20 -16.32
N LYS A 373 -15.72 -39.35 -16.29
CA LYS A 373 -15.85 -40.36 -17.33
C LYS A 373 -17.22 -41.03 -17.33
N GLU A 374 -17.64 -41.55 -16.18
CA GLU A 374 -18.84 -42.37 -16.06
C GLU A 374 -20.11 -41.51 -15.99
N THR A 375 -20.07 -40.41 -15.23
CA THR A 375 -21.27 -39.58 -15.01
C THR A 375 -21.39 -38.49 -16.07
N ILE A 376 -20.34 -37.68 -16.26
CA ILE A 376 -20.43 -36.48 -17.11
C ILE A 376 -20.37 -36.84 -18.59
N ALA A 377 -19.43 -37.70 -18.96
CA ALA A 377 -19.22 -38.15 -20.34
C ALA A 377 -20.03 -39.41 -20.70
N ALA A 378 -20.73 -40.02 -19.74
CA ALA A 378 -21.52 -41.24 -19.95
C ALA A 378 -20.71 -42.39 -20.60
N GLY A 379 -19.42 -42.48 -20.30
CA GLY A 379 -18.47 -43.44 -20.86
C GLY A 379 -17.88 -43.06 -22.23
N ASP A 380 -18.25 -41.93 -22.82
CA ASP A 380 -17.68 -41.45 -24.09
C ASP A 380 -16.30 -40.83 -23.86
N GLU A 381 -15.25 -41.53 -24.30
CA GLU A 381 -13.85 -41.11 -24.14
C GLU A 381 -13.56 -39.75 -24.79
N ILE A 382 -14.22 -39.41 -25.90
CA ILE A 382 -13.99 -38.16 -26.62
C ILE A 382 -14.57 -36.98 -25.82
N ILE A 383 -15.75 -37.17 -25.23
CA ILE A 383 -16.37 -36.16 -24.35
C ILE A 383 -15.55 -36.02 -23.07
N TYR A 384 -15.14 -37.13 -22.45
CA TYR A 384 -14.28 -37.14 -21.26
C TYR A 384 -13.01 -36.31 -21.48
N GLU A 385 -12.26 -36.62 -22.55
CA GLU A 385 -11.05 -35.89 -22.90
C GLU A 385 -11.30 -34.41 -23.20
N TYR A 386 -12.40 -34.08 -23.87
CA TYR A 386 -12.74 -32.67 -24.12
C TYR A 386 -13.02 -31.92 -22.82
N VAL A 387 -13.85 -32.47 -21.93
CA VAL A 387 -14.22 -31.85 -20.64
C VAL A 387 -12.97 -31.64 -19.80
N LEU A 388 -12.12 -32.67 -19.67
CA LEU A 388 -10.90 -32.59 -18.89
C LEU A 388 -9.93 -31.54 -19.45
N ASN A 389 -9.67 -31.56 -20.77
CA ASN A 389 -8.80 -30.60 -21.43
C ASN A 389 -9.37 -29.17 -21.38
N TRP A 390 -10.70 -29.00 -21.36
CA TRP A 390 -11.34 -27.70 -21.17
C TRP A 390 -11.10 -27.12 -19.76
N ILE A 391 -11.20 -27.95 -18.72
CA ILE A 391 -10.87 -27.54 -17.33
C ILE A 391 -9.39 -27.14 -17.24
N VAL A 392 -8.50 -27.98 -17.77
CA VAL A 392 -7.05 -27.75 -17.82
C VAL A 392 -6.74 -26.44 -18.56
N TRP A 393 -7.38 -26.21 -19.70
CA TRP A 393 -7.19 -24.98 -20.48
C TRP A 393 -7.59 -23.74 -19.68
N MET A 394 -8.72 -23.78 -18.97
CA MET A 394 -9.16 -22.68 -18.10
C MET A 394 -8.14 -22.38 -17.00
N VAL A 395 -7.58 -23.41 -16.38
CA VAL A 395 -6.58 -23.27 -15.30
C VAL A 395 -5.25 -22.70 -15.83
N GLN A 396 -4.80 -23.13 -17.00
CA GLN A 396 -3.53 -22.70 -17.60
C GLN A 396 -3.62 -21.34 -18.32
N ASN A 397 -4.75 -20.99 -18.92
CA ASN A 397 -4.90 -19.84 -19.84
C ASN A 397 -5.74 -18.69 -19.27
N LEU A 398 -5.42 -18.23 -18.06
CA LEU A 398 -6.15 -17.18 -17.33
C LEU A 398 -6.22 -15.79 -18.02
N ARG A 399 -5.51 -15.57 -19.13
CA ARG A 399 -5.59 -14.32 -19.94
C ARG A 399 -6.49 -14.45 -21.17
N LYS A 400 -6.92 -15.65 -21.53
CA LYS A 400 -7.64 -15.92 -22.77
C LYS A 400 -9.05 -16.38 -22.47
N LYS A 401 -9.96 -16.09 -23.41
CA LYS A 401 -11.34 -16.56 -23.36
C LYS A 401 -11.46 -17.89 -24.10
N SER A 402 -12.04 -18.90 -23.47
CA SER A 402 -12.22 -20.24 -24.08
C SER A 402 -13.17 -20.18 -25.28
N LYS A 403 -14.16 -19.27 -25.22
CA LYS A 403 -15.28 -19.16 -26.18
C LYS A 403 -16.13 -20.44 -26.26
N ALA A 404 -15.95 -21.34 -25.31
CA ALA A 404 -16.67 -22.60 -25.20
C ALA A 404 -17.27 -22.70 -23.79
N ALA A 405 -18.50 -23.19 -23.71
CA ALA A 405 -19.24 -23.46 -22.50
C ALA A 405 -19.76 -24.90 -22.55
N ILE A 406 -19.94 -25.51 -21.38
CA ILE A 406 -20.40 -26.90 -21.26
C ILE A 406 -21.82 -26.88 -20.68
N ILE A 407 -22.74 -27.60 -21.31
CA ILE A 407 -24.11 -27.83 -20.81
C ILE A 407 -24.15 -29.25 -20.26
N LEU A 408 -24.42 -29.38 -18.95
CA LEU A 408 -24.65 -30.65 -18.27
C LEU A 408 -26.17 -30.87 -18.16
N GLN A 409 -26.70 -31.81 -18.95
CA GLN A 409 -28.11 -32.16 -19.02
C GLN A 409 -28.38 -33.52 -18.38
N GLY A 410 -29.50 -33.68 -17.68
CA GLY A 410 -30.02 -34.95 -17.13
C GLY A 410 -30.73 -34.75 -15.80
N SER A 411 -31.19 -35.81 -15.13
CA SER A 411 -31.84 -35.74 -13.81
C SER A 411 -30.96 -35.06 -12.74
N GLN A 412 -31.63 -34.44 -11.75
CA GLN A 412 -31.00 -33.68 -10.68
C GLN A 412 -30.27 -34.61 -9.71
N GLU A 413 -28.96 -34.68 -9.79
CA GLU A 413 -28.14 -35.50 -8.90
C GLU A 413 -26.93 -34.73 -8.37
N MET A 414 -26.49 -35.10 -7.17
CA MET A 414 -25.39 -34.45 -6.46
C MET A 414 -24.09 -34.43 -7.28
N ASP A 415 -23.87 -35.42 -8.14
CA ASP A 415 -22.65 -35.64 -8.92
C ASP A 415 -22.26 -34.50 -9.86
N LYS A 416 -23.23 -33.89 -10.56
CA LYS A 416 -22.96 -32.75 -11.46
C LYS A 416 -22.46 -31.53 -10.70
N ASN A 417 -22.95 -31.34 -9.48
CA ASN A 417 -22.50 -30.26 -8.62
C ASN A 417 -21.12 -30.56 -8.03
N ARG A 418 -20.78 -31.83 -7.79
CA ARG A 418 -19.44 -32.23 -7.31
C ARG A 418 -18.32 -31.87 -8.28
N LEU A 419 -18.53 -32.07 -9.58
CA LEU A 419 -17.60 -31.57 -10.61
C LEU A 419 -17.33 -30.07 -10.43
N ASN A 420 -18.40 -29.30 -10.25
CA ASN A 420 -18.30 -27.85 -10.12
C ASN A 420 -17.64 -27.44 -8.81
N ASP A 421 -17.91 -28.16 -7.71
CA ASP A 421 -17.37 -27.87 -6.37
C ASP A 421 -15.85 -27.86 -6.36
N GLU A 422 -15.20 -28.80 -7.07
CA GLU A 422 -13.74 -28.83 -7.19
C GLU A 422 -13.21 -27.57 -7.89
N ILE A 423 -13.73 -27.27 -9.08
CA ILE A 423 -13.31 -26.10 -9.87
C ILE A 423 -13.55 -24.81 -9.08
N VAL A 424 -14.69 -24.74 -8.38
CA VAL A 424 -15.06 -23.65 -7.48
C VAL A 424 -14.07 -23.52 -6.34
N GLU A 425 -13.64 -24.61 -5.71
CA GLU A 425 -12.70 -24.56 -4.58
C GLU A 425 -11.28 -24.19 -5.04
N LEU A 426 -10.86 -24.65 -6.22
CA LEU A 426 -9.59 -24.27 -6.83
C LEU A 426 -9.54 -22.78 -7.18
N THR A 427 -10.62 -22.23 -7.78
CA THR A 427 -10.68 -20.84 -8.27
C THR A 427 -11.26 -19.83 -7.25
N ARG A 428 -11.98 -20.32 -6.24
CA ARG A 428 -12.48 -19.68 -5.01
C ARG A 428 -13.00 -18.25 -5.17
N ARG A 429 -12.21 -17.24 -4.79
CA ARG A 429 -12.60 -15.81 -4.88
C ARG A 429 -12.95 -15.36 -6.32
N HIS A 430 -12.49 -16.12 -7.30
CA HIS A 430 -12.75 -15.92 -8.72
C HIS A 430 -13.81 -16.87 -9.30
N SER A 431 -14.56 -17.61 -8.47
CA SER A 431 -15.70 -18.42 -8.92
C SER A 431 -17.06 -17.84 -8.51
N CYS A 432 -18.08 -18.23 -9.25
CA CYS A 432 -19.48 -18.07 -8.92
C CYS A 432 -20.13 -19.46 -8.88
N PRO A 433 -20.23 -20.07 -7.69
CA PRO A 433 -20.59 -21.49 -7.56
C PRO A 433 -22.05 -21.79 -7.90
N ASN A 434 -22.93 -20.80 -7.76
CA ASN A 434 -24.35 -21.00 -8.01
C ASN A 434 -25.01 -19.69 -8.40
N ILE A 435 -25.37 -19.54 -9.67
CA ILE A 435 -26.20 -18.45 -10.18
C ILE A 435 -27.55 -19.06 -10.55
N LEU A 436 -28.54 -18.82 -9.69
CA LEU A 436 -29.92 -19.26 -9.88
C LEU A 436 -30.71 -18.25 -10.73
N ASN A 437 -30.44 -16.96 -10.53
CA ASN A 437 -31.15 -15.89 -11.21
C ASN A 437 -30.34 -15.35 -12.39
N MET A 438 -30.83 -15.60 -13.61
CA MET A 438 -30.22 -15.13 -14.84
C MET A 438 -30.16 -13.59 -14.96
N ASP A 439 -31.01 -12.87 -14.22
CA ASP A 439 -30.96 -11.40 -14.17
C ASP A 439 -29.75 -10.88 -13.38
N GLU A 440 -29.20 -11.65 -12.45
CA GLU A 440 -27.94 -11.30 -11.77
C GLU A 440 -26.76 -11.38 -12.73
N PHE A 441 -26.88 -12.21 -13.76
CA PHE A 441 -25.84 -12.42 -14.77
C PHE A 441 -25.97 -11.48 -15.97
N THR A 442 -27.20 -11.34 -16.49
CA THR A 442 -27.50 -10.64 -17.75
C THR A 442 -28.20 -9.30 -17.57
N GLY A 443 -28.71 -9.03 -16.37
CA GLY A 443 -29.54 -7.87 -16.08
C GLY A 443 -28.74 -6.58 -15.89
N ARG A 444 -29.45 -5.55 -15.41
CA ARG A 444 -28.89 -4.20 -15.25
C ARG A 444 -27.79 -4.13 -14.18
N PHE A 445 -27.80 -5.00 -13.18
CA PHE A 445 -26.84 -5.02 -12.08
C PHE A 445 -26.13 -6.38 -12.04
N ASN A 446 -25.06 -6.50 -12.80
CA ASN A 446 -24.36 -7.75 -13.06
C ASN A 446 -22.97 -7.80 -12.44
N SER A 447 -22.77 -7.22 -11.25
CA SER A 447 -21.45 -7.21 -10.60
C SER A 447 -20.92 -8.59 -10.21
N VAL A 448 -21.78 -9.63 -10.25
CA VAL A 448 -21.38 -11.02 -9.99
C VAL A 448 -20.30 -11.51 -10.97
N VAL A 449 -20.28 -10.97 -12.19
CA VAL A 449 -19.35 -11.40 -13.25
C VAL A 449 -17.95 -10.78 -13.14
N GLU A 450 -17.75 -9.82 -12.23
CA GLU A 450 -16.52 -9.06 -12.13
C GLU A 450 -15.36 -9.94 -11.62
N ASN A 451 -14.28 -10.00 -12.41
CA ASN A 451 -13.03 -10.69 -12.08
C ASN A 451 -13.22 -12.17 -11.71
N LYS A 452 -14.09 -12.87 -12.45
CA LYS A 452 -14.39 -14.29 -12.30
C LYS A 452 -13.79 -15.13 -13.43
N ILE A 453 -13.17 -16.25 -13.06
CA ILE A 453 -12.63 -17.29 -13.94
C ILE A 453 -13.72 -18.31 -14.27
N PHE A 454 -14.61 -18.63 -13.33
CA PHE A 454 -15.57 -19.71 -13.46
C PHE A 454 -16.95 -19.31 -12.92
N ALA A 455 -18.01 -19.72 -13.61
CA ALA A 455 -19.38 -19.51 -13.19
C ALA A 455 -20.25 -20.72 -13.52
N VAL A 456 -21.07 -21.11 -12.56
CA VAL A 456 -22.06 -22.18 -12.72
C VAL A 456 -23.44 -21.54 -12.78
N LEU A 457 -24.12 -21.76 -13.90
CA LEU A 457 -25.50 -21.37 -14.09
C LEU A 457 -26.37 -22.59 -13.79
N ASN A 458 -26.95 -22.61 -12.60
CA ASN A 458 -27.70 -23.76 -12.10
C ASN A 458 -29.20 -23.56 -12.33
N GLU A 459 -29.92 -24.67 -12.54
CA GLU A 459 -31.36 -24.71 -12.72
C GLU A 459 -31.88 -23.73 -13.79
N ILE A 460 -31.19 -23.64 -14.93
CA ILE A 460 -31.72 -22.86 -16.05
C ILE A 460 -33.05 -23.46 -16.48
N MET A 461 -34.12 -22.73 -16.17
CA MET A 461 -35.47 -23.04 -16.60
C MET A 461 -35.57 -23.03 -18.12
N ASN A 462 -36.48 -23.86 -18.64
CA ASN A 462 -36.81 -23.95 -20.06
C ASN A 462 -36.85 -22.58 -20.76
N TYR A 463 -36.27 -22.57 -21.95
CA TYR A 463 -36.27 -21.44 -22.85
C TYR A 463 -37.70 -21.05 -23.26
N ASN A 464 -37.96 -19.75 -23.36
CA ASN A 464 -39.20 -19.21 -23.92
C ASN A 464 -38.88 -17.91 -24.67
N ASP A 465 -39.81 -17.40 -25.47
CA ASP A 465 -39.59 -16.20 -26.30
C ASP A 465 -39.18 -14.96 -25.50
N SER A 466 -39.64 -14.84 -24.25
CA SER A 466 -39.25 -13.74 -23.35
C SER A 466 -37.76 -13.78 -22.95
N LYS A 467 -37.11 -14.96 -23.06
CA LYS A 467 -35.71 -15.20 -22.73
C LYS A 467 -34.76 -15.13 -23.94
N LYS A 468 -35.25 -14.80 -25.15
CA LYS A 468 -34.42 -14.53 -26.35
C LYS A 468 -33.25 -13.58 -26.05
N ARG A 469 -33.55 -12.46 -25.40
CA ARG A 469 -32.55 -11.44 -25.04
C ARG A 469 -31.48 -11.98 -24.10
N VAL A 470 -31.88 -12.78 -23.11
CA VAL A 470 -30.97 -13.38 -22.12
C VAL A 470 -30.00 -14.34 -22.80
N ALA A 471 -30.50 -15.21 -23.69
CA ALA A 471 -29.66 -16.13 -24.46
C ALA A 471 -28.64 -15.39 -25.35
N THR A 472 -29.06 -14.30 -26.01
CA THR A 472 -28.13 -13.47 -26.79
C THR A 472 -27.02 -12.85 -25.92
N VAL A 473 -27.37 -12.33 -24.73
CA VAL A 473 -26.38 -11.73 -23.82
C VAL A 473 -25.38 -12.78 -23.33
N ILE A 474 -25.82 -13.99 -23.00
CA ILE A 474 -24.91 -15.06 -22.56
C ILE A 474 -23.97 -15.49 -23.70
N LYS A 475 -24.50 -15.63 -24.92
CA LYS A 475 -23.69 -15.89 -26.12
C LYS A 475 -22.58 -14.84 -26.29
N LEU A 476 -22.88 -13.57 -26.04
CA LEU A 476 -21.88 -12.49 -26.02
C LEU A 476 -20.89 -12.63 -24.86
N ILE A 477 -21.34 -12.96 -23.64
CA ILE A 477 -20.45 -13.17 -22.49
C ILE A 477 -19.49 -14.33 -22.71
N ILE A 478 -19.89 -15.38 -23.43
CA ILE A 478 -19.00 -16.50 -23.79
C ILE A 478 -17.94 -16.05 -24.81
N GLN A 479 -18.28 -15.15 -25.73
CA GLN A 479 -17.41 -14.80 -26.85
C GLN A 479 -16.50 -13.59 -26.59
N ASP A 480 -17.03 -12.57 -25.90
CA ASP A 480 -16.39 -11.26 -25.78
C ASP A 480 -15.21 -11.29 -24.81
N LYS A 481 -14.12 -10.60 -25.17
CA LYS A 481 -12.91 -10.48 -24.35
C LYS A 481 -13.06 -9.47 -23.20
N THR A 482 -14.11 -8.67 -23.21
CA THR A 482 -14.36 -7.63 -22.21
C THR A 482 -15.81 -7.68 -21.78
N ILE A 483 -16.08 -7.45 -20.50
CA ILE A 483 -17.43 -7.41 -19.96
C ILE A 483 -17.69 -6.03 -19.35
N ARG A 484 -18.83 -5.45 -19.72
CA ARG A 484 -19.35 -4.24 -19.07
C ARG A 484 -20.20 -4.67 -17.89
N PHE A 485 -19.86 -4.18 -16.71
CA PHE A 485 -20.61 -4.47 -15.51
C PHE A 485 -21.08 -3.19 -14.83
N ASN A 486 -22.17 -3.34 -14.08
CA ASN A 486 -22.80 -2.25 -13.36
C ASN A 486 -23.11 -2.71 -11.94
N LYS A 487 -22.60 -1.95 -10.97
CA LYS A 487 -22.84 -2.20 -9.55
C LYS A 487 -23.71 -1.08 -9.00
N LYS A 488 -24.65 -1.44 -8.12
CA LYS A 488 -25.60 -0.46 -7.55
C LYS A 488 -24.83 0.68 -6.86
N SER A 489 -25.21 1.91 -7.18
CA SER A 489 -24.58 3.14 -6.67
C SER A 489 -23.09 3.29 -7.00
N GLN A 490 -22.62 2.71 -8.10
CA GLN A 490 -21.29 2.93 -8.66
C GLN A 490 -21.38 3.20 -10.16
N LEU A 491 -20.33 3.81 -10.72
CA LEU A 491 -20.20 4.00 -12.16
C LEU A 491 -20.07 2.65 -12.89
N LYS A 492 -20.62 2.59 -14.10
CA LYS A 492 -20.46 1.44 -14.99
C LYS A 492 -19.01 1.34 -15.44
N ARG A 493 -18.46 0.12 -15.44
CA ARG A 493 -17.06 -0.12 -15.78
C ARG A 493 -16.93 -1.27 -16.76
N THR A 494 -15.79 -1.31 -17.42
CA THR A 494 -15.41 -2.41 -18.33
C THR A 494 -14.22 -3.14 -17.73
N ALA A 495 -14.32 -4.46 -17.62
CA ALA A 495 -13.22 -5.33 -17.19
C ALA A 495 -12.89 -6.36 -18.28
N GLU A 496 -11.71 -6.97 -18.15
CA GLU A 496 -11.35 -8.16 -18.92
C GLU A 496 -12.28 -9.32 -18.56
N ASN A 497 -12.76 -10.03 -19.57
CA ASN A 497 -13.62 -11.20 -19.40
C ASN A 497 -12.79 -12.46 -19.57
N VAL A 498 -12.52 -13.13 -18.44
CA VAL A 498 -11.77 -14.40 -18.35
C VAL A 498 -12.66 -15.55 -17.89
N MET A 499 -13.97 -15.32 -17.80
CA MET A 499 -14.93 -16.27 -17.24
C MET A 499 -15.13 -17.49 -18.15
N ASN A 500 -15.41 -18.64 -17.57
CA ASN A 500 -15.86 -19.85 -18.25
C ASN A 500 -17.15 -20.31 -17.59
N ILE A 501 -18.05 -20.88 -18.37
CA ILE A 501 -19.43 -21.13 -17.93
C ILE A 501 -19.75 -22.61 -18.07
N ILE A 502 -20.29 -23.18 -17.00
CA ILE A 502 -21.01 -24.45 -17.04
C ILE A 502 -22.48 -24.19 -16.75
N TYR A 503 -23.34 -24.79 -17.57
CA TYR A 503 -24.77 -24.83 -17.34
C TYR A 503 -25.12 -26.17 -16.70
N VAL A 504 -25.83 -26.14 -15.57
CA VAL A 504 -26.38 -27.35 -14.95
C VAL A 504 -27.89 -27.26 -15.02
N THR A 505 -28.53 -28.22 -15.69
CA THR A 505 -29.96 -28.16 -15.91
C THR A 505 -30.59 -29.53 -16.12
N ASN A 506 -31.83 -29.65 -15.65
CA ASN A 506 -32.70 -30.79 -15.93
C ASN A 506 -33.72 -30.46 -17.04
N ALA A 507 -33.69 -29.23 -17.55
CA ALA A 507 -34.56 -28.78 -18.62
C ALA A 507 -34.26 -29.53 -19.91
N ASP A 508 -35.31 -29.91 -20.64
CA ASP A 508 -35.18 -30.47 -22.00
C ASP A 508 -34.63 -29.43 -22.98
N MET A 509 -34.91 -28.14 -22.72
CA MET A 509 -34.58 -27.00 -23.58
C MET A 509 -34.00 -25.82 -22.76
N PRO A 510 -32.77 -25.93 -22.24
CA PRO A 510 -32.21 -24.90 -21.35
C PRO A 510 -31.79 -23.63 -22.10
N VAL A 511 -31.22 -23.76 -23.30
CA VAL A 511 -30.68 -22.65 -24.10
C VAL A 511 -30.99 -22.88 -25.58
N GLN A 512 -31.43 -21.83 -26.28
CA GLN A 512 -31.61 -21.90 -27.73
C GLN A 512 -30.25 -21.95 -28.45
N LEU A 513 -29.99 -23.07 -29.12
CA LEU A 513 -28.79 -23.26 -29.92
C LEU A 513 -29.07 -22.96 -31.40
N ASP A 514 -28.11 -22.29 -32.03
CA ASP A 514 -28.15 -22.06 -33.48
C ASP A 514 -27.65 -23.32 -34.20
N THR A 515 -28.08 -23.56 -35.45
CA THR A 515 -27.69 -24.76 -36.22
C THR A 515 -26.18 -24.92 -36.38
N ASP A 516 -25.45 -23.81 -36.45
CA ASP A 516 -24.00 -23.76 -36.57
C ASP A 516 -23.30 -23.43 -35.25
N ASP A 517 -23.94 -23.64 -34.08
CA ASP A 517 -23.36 -23.29 -32.79
C ASP A 517 -22.01 -23.98 -32.54
N ARG A 518 -20.98 -23.16 -32.31
CA ARG A 518 -19.61 -23.59 -31.97
C ARG A 518 -19.20 -23.18 -30.56
N ARG A 519 -20.16 -22.88 -29.69
CA ARG A 519 -19.92 -22.35 -28.33
C ARG A 519 -20.30 -23.32 -27.24
N HIS A 520 -21.21 -24.26 -27.49
CA HIS A 520 -21.76 -25.14 -26.47
C HIS A 520 -21.43 -26.60 -26.75
N LEU A 521 -20.66 -27.23 -25.86
CA LEU A 521 -20.65 -28.67 -25.72
C LEU A 521 -21.87 -29.07 -24.89
N VAL A 522 -22.61 -30.09 -25.33
CA VAL A 522 -23.77 -30.61 -24.60
C VAL A 522 -23.39 -32.00 -24.11
N CYS A 523 -23.44 -32.23 -22.80
CA CYS A 523 -23.21 -33.53 -22.18
C CYS A 523 -24.55 -34.03 -21.64
N ALA A 524 -25.06 -35.12 -22.21
CA ALA A 524 -26.18 -35.86 -21.62
C ALA A 524 -25.61 -36.78 -20.54
N CYS A 525 -25.58 -36.29 -19.30
CA CYS A 525 -24.99 -37.00 -18.19
C CYS A 525 -25.82 -38.24 -17.84
N LYS A 526 -25.13 -39.31 -17.47
CA LYS A 526 -25.72 -40.56 -17.04
C LYS A 526 -25.78 -40.61 -15.51
N THR A 527 -26.93 -41.02 -14.98
CA THR A 527 -27.07 -41.42 -13.57
C THR A 527 -26.38 -42.76 -13.38
N VAL A 528 -25.28 -42.78 -12.63
CA VAL A 528 -24.53 -44.00 -12.32
C VAL A 528 -24.89 -44.53 -10.92
N HIS A 529 -25.11 -43.63 -9.95
CA HIS A 529 -25.44 -43.94 -8.57
C HIS A 529 -26.79 -43.33 -8.17
N TYR A 530 -27.69 -44.10 -7.56
CA TYR A 530 -29.05 -43.66 -7.22
C TYR A 530 -29.36 -43.88 -5.74
N VAL A 531 -29.26 -42.82 -4.93
CA VAL A 531 -29.54 -42.87 -3.49
C VAL A 531 -31.02 -43.15 -3.24
N THR A 532 -31.33 -44.43 -3.04
CA THR A 532 -32.60 -44.92 -2.51
C THR A 532 -32.36 -45.65 -1.21
N GLY A 533 -33.39 -45.77 -0.37
CA GLY A 533 -33.27 -46.45 0.93
C GLY A 533 -32.81 -47.91 0.86
N GLU A 534 -32.74 -48.50 -0.33
CA GLU A 534 -32.37 -49.91 -0.58
C GLU A 534 -30.91 -50.09 -1.08
N HIS A 535 -30.23 -49.01 -1.49
CA HIS A 535 -28.88 -49.07 -2.08
C HIS A 535 -27.83 -48.41 -1.19
N LYS A 536 -27.30 -49.17 -0.22
CA LYS A 536 -26.22 -48.70 0.69
C LYS A 536 -24.91 -48.37 -0.03
N GLU A 537 -24.58 -49.12 -1.08
CA GLU A 537 -23.32 -48.98 -1.84
C GLU A 537 -23.21 -47.60 -2.51
N ASP A 538 -24.32 -47.03 -2.98
CA ASP A 538 -24.33 -45.67 -3.57
C ASP A 538 -24.11 -44.60 -2.49
N VAL A 539 -24.66 -44.79 -1.29
CA VAL A 539 -24.41 -43.89 -0.15
C VAL A 539 -22.94 -43.93 0.26
N ASP A 540 -22.33 -45.11 0.25
CA ASP A 540 -20.91 -45.28 0.56
C ASP A 540 -20.01 -44.60 -0.49
N TYR A 541 -20.34 -44.71 -1.79
CA TYR A 541 -19.66 -43.98 -2.87
C TYR A 541 -19.71 -42.45 -2.65
N PHE A 542 -20.89 -41.88 -2.37
CA PHE A 542 -21.00 -40.44 -2.12
C PHE A 542 -20.26 -39.98 -0.87
N ASN A 543 -20.21 -40.82 0.17
CA ASN A 543 -19.43 -40.55 1.36
C ASN A 543 -17.93 -40.57 1.06
N GLU A 544 -17.46 -41.57 0.30
CA GLU A 544 -16.07 -41.67 -0.15
C GLU A 544 -15.68 -40.49 -1.04
N LEU A 545 -16.49 -40.14 -2.03
CA LEU A 545 -16.32 -38.98 -2.90
C LEU A 545 -16.27 -37.67 -2.09
N SER A 546 -17.12 -37.52 -1.08
CA SER A 546 -17.10 -36.32 -0.25
C SER A 546 -15.90 -36.27 0.71
N GLN A 547 -15.34 -37.41 1.09
CA GLN A 547 -14.17 -37.52 1.97
C GLN A 547 -12.85 -37.44 1.20
N SER A 548 -12.84 -37.82 -0.08
CA SER A 548 -11.65 -37.82 -0.93
C SER A 548 -11.14 -36.41 -1.25
N TYR A 549 -12.00 -35.40 -1.19
CA TYR A 549 -11.67 -33.98 -1.40
C TYR A 549 -10.89 -33.36 -0.22
N THR A 550 -9.71 -33.91 0.03
CA THR A 550 -8.74 -33.44 1.02
C THR A 550 -7.84 -32.35 0.45
N GLN A 551 -7.02 -31.71 1.31
CA GLN A 551 -6.00 -30.78 0.83
C GLN A 551 -5.04 -31.43 -0.16
N GLU A 552 -4.67 -32.69 0.07
CA GLU A 552 -3.80 -33.47 -0.81
C GLU A 552 -4.44 -33.68 -2.18
N PHE A 553 -5.73 -34.02 -2.23
CA PHE A 553 -6.47 -34.11 -3.49
C PHE A 553 -6.40 -32.81 -4.30
N TYR A 554 -6.65 -31.65 -3.67
CA TYR A 554 -6.64 -30.38 -4.39
C TYR A 554 -5.23 -29.95 -4.83
N GLU A 555 -4.19 -30.24 -4.05
CA GLU A 555 -2.79 -30.00 -4.43
C GLU A 555 -2.36 -30.88 -5.61
N ASN A 556 -2.77 -32.15 -5.64
CA ASN A 556 -2.56 -33.05 -6.78
C ASN A 556 -3.38 -32.59 -8.01
N SER A 557 -4.65 -32.19 -7.81
CA SER A 557 -5.54 -31.75 -8.89
C SER A 557 -5.00 -30.51 -9.59
N ILE A 558 -4.59 -29.48 -8.82
CA ILE A 558 -4.02 -28.27 -9.41
C ILE A 558 -2.67 -28.56 -10.09
N THR A 559 -1.87 -29.47 -9.55
CA THR A 559 -0.59 -29.87 -10.17
C THR A 559 -0.86 -30.57 -11.51
N PHE A 560 -1.78 -31.53 -11.54
CA PHE A 560 -2.21 -32.19 -12.76
C PHE A 560 -2.73 -31.20 -13.82
N PHE A 561 -3.62 -30.28 -13.44
CA PHE A 561 -4.14 -29.28 -14.38
C PHE A 561 -3.07 -28.29 -14.86
N LEU A 562 -2.05 -27.99 -14.07
CA LEU A 562 -0.96 -27.10 -14.50
C LEU A 562 0.07 -27.81 -15.39
N GLU A 563 0.19 -29.13 -15.32
CA GLU A 563 1.22 -29.92 -16.02
C GLU A 563 0.71 -30.69 -17.24
N ARG A 564 -0.60 -31.00 -17.31
CA ARG A 564 -1.17 -31.72 -18.45
C ARG A 564 -0.91 -30.97 -19.76
N ASP A 565 -0.37 -31.67 -20.75
CA ASP A 565 -0.15 -31.12 -22.08
C ASP A 565 -1.49 -31.01 -22.84
N ILE A 566 -1.78 -29.79 -23.30
CA ILE A 566 -2.95 -29.45 -24.10
C ILE A 566 -2.54 -28.75 -25.40
N SER A 567 -1.30 -28.90 -25.85
CA SER A 567 -0.76 -28.26 -27.06
C SER A 567 -1.56 -28.59 -28.33
N GLN A 568 -2.12 -29.80 -28.42
CA GLN A 568 -2.97 -30.25 -29.52
C GLN A 568 -4.46 -29.96 -29.30
N PHE A 569 -4.86 -29.51 -28.11
CA PHE A 569 -6.26 -29.30 -27.78
C PHE A 569 -6.81 -28.03 -28.43
N ASN A 570 -7.88 -28.18 -29.21
CA ASN A 570 -8.55 -27.07 -29.86
C ASN A 570 -9.99 -26.89 -29.33
N LEU A 571 -10.17 -25.86 -28.50
CA LEU A 571 -11.46 -25.47 -27.93
C LEU A 571 -12.57 -25.24 -28.97
N THR A 572 -12.22 -24.82 -30.18
CA THR A 572 -13.21 -24.50 -31.22
C THR A 572 -13.81 -25.74 -31.89
N LEU A 573 -13.19 -26.92 -31.72
CA LEU A 573 -13.68 -28.19 -32.22
C LEU A 573 -14.70 -28.80 -31.24
N ILE A 574 -15.84 -28.13 -31.11
CA ILE A 574 -16.93 -28.64 -30.28
C ILE A 574 -17.64 -29.79 -31.02
N LEU A 575 -17.77 -30.92 -30.32
CA LEU A 575 -18.38 -32.14 -30.85
C LEU A 575 -19.87 -31.93 -31.17
N MET A 576 -20.31 -32.44 -32.32
CA MET A 576 -21.71 -32.46 -32.73
C MET A 576 -22.35 -33.81 -32.38
N ILE A 577 -22.54 -34.04 -31.08
CA ILE A 577 -23.12 -35.29 -30.56
C ILE A 577 -24.66 -35.28 -30.59
N GLU A 578 -25.27 -36.43 -30.34
CA GLU A 578 -26.73 -36.62 -30.40
C GLU A 578 -27.50 -35.64 -29.50
N ALA A 579 -27.07 -35.46 -28.25
CA ALA A 579 -27.70 -34.50 -27.33
C ALA A 579 -27.68 -33.06 -27.87
N LYS A 580 -26.58 -32.66 -28.52
CA LYS A 580 -26.49 -31.35 -29.16
C LYS A 580 -27.39 -31.24 -30.39
N LYS A 581 -27.44 -32.27 -31.23
CA LYS A 581 -28.33 -32.32 -32.40
C LYS A 581 -29.80 -32.22 -31.96
N TYR A 582 -30.17 -32.93 -30.89
CA TYR A 582 -31.48 -32.84 -30.28
C TYR A 582 -31.81 -31.41 -29.88
N LEU A 583 -30.94 -30.75 -29.09
CA LEU A 583 -31.17 -29.36 -28.68
C LEU A 583 -31.25 -28.37 -29.85
N ILE A 584 -30.44 -28.56 -30.90
CA ILE A 584 -30.53 -27.76 -32.13
C ILE A 584 -31.88 -27.97 -32.80
N ASN A 585 -32.35 -29.21 -32.92
CA ASN A 585 -33.64 -29.52 -33.55
C ASN A 585 -34.80 -28.92 -32.78
N VAL A 586 -34.85 -29.07 -31.45
CA VAL A 586 -35.93 -28.50 -30.63
C VAL A 586 -35.83 -26.96 -30.57
N SER A 587 -34.67 -26.37 -30.86
CA SER A 587 -34.46 -24.92 -30.97
C SER A 587 -34.90 -24.30 -32.31
N GLN A 588 -35.31 -25.12 -33.29
CA GLN A 588 -35.77 -24.67 -34.61
C GLN A 588 -37.06 -23.86 -34.51
N SER A 589 -37.30 -22.98 -35.47
CA SER A 589 -38.57 -22.26 -35.53
C SER A 589 -39.64 -23.13 -36.18
N LEU A 590 -40.91 -22.90 -35.82
CA LEU A 590 -42.04 -23.56 -36.48
C LEU A 590 -42.03 -23.37 -38.01
N VAL A 591 -41.45 -22.26 -38.50
CA VAL A 591 -41.28 -22.02 -39.94
C VAL A 591 -40.25 -22.97 -40.53
N ASP A 592 -39.14 -23.21 -39.84
CA ASP A 592 -38.12 -24.16 -40.27
C ASP A 592 -38.68 -25.59 -40.29
N ASP A 593 -39.47 -25.97 -39.28
CA ASP A 593 -40.14 -27.28 -39.23
C ASP A 593 -41.03 -27.49 -40.47
N VAL A 594 -41.86 -26.50 -40.81
CA VAL A 594 -42.73 -26.53 -42.00
C VAL A 594 -41.88 -26.59 -43.28
N ILE A 595 -40.79 -25.84 -43.37
CA ILE A 595 -39.89 -25.89 -44.53
C ILE A 595 -39.27 -27.27 -44.68
N MET A 596 -38.84 -27.90 -43.59
CA MET A 596 -38.22 -29.22 -43.59
C MET A 596 -39.24 -30.32 -43.93
N GLU A 597 -40.44 -30.28 -43.34
CA GLU A 597 -41.52 -31.24 -43.62
C GLU A 597 -41.97 -31.18 -45.09
N HIS A 598 -42.02 -29.97 -45.67
CA HIS A 598 -42.44 -29.74 -47.05
C HIS A 598 -41.26 -29.51 -48.02
N TYR A 599 -40.04 -29.92 -47.66
CA TYR A 599 -38.82 -29.59 -48.41
C TYR A 599 -38.90 -29.95 -49.89
N GLU A 600 -39.35 -31.15 -50.23
CA GLU A 600 -39.49 -31.59 -51.63
C GLU A 600 -40.55 -30.77 -52.38
N GLN A 601 -41.61 -30.33 -51.71
CA GLN A 601 -42.65 -29.48 -52.30
C GLN A 601 -42.10 -28.07 -52.58
N PHE A 602 -41.29 -27.52 -51.67
CA PHE A 602 -40.60 -26.25 -51.90
C PHE A 602 -39.53 -26.36 -53.00
N LYS A 603 -38.82 -27.49 -53.08
CA LYS A 603 -37.75 -27.74 -54.06
C LYS A 603 -38.28 -27.94 -55.47
N TYR A 604 -39.35 -28.73 -55.66
CA TYR A 604 -39.93 -29.02 -56.98
C TYR A 604 -41.08 -28.08 -57.36
N GLY A 605 -41.54 -27.25 -56.43
CA GLY A 605 -42.62 -26.30 -56.62
C GLY A 605 -43.96 -26.80 -56.07
N ILE A 606 -44.70 -25.90 -55.43
CA ILE A 606 -46.01 -26.18 -54.84
C ILE A 606 -47.11 -25.80 -55.85
N PRO A 607 -48.07 -26.69 -56.15
CA PRO A 607 -49.20 -26.35 -57.02
C PRO A 607 -49.96 -25.12 -56.51
N ILE A 608 -50.21 -24.15 -57.38
CA ILE A 608 -50.87 -22.87 -57.06
C ILE A 608 -52.23 -23.08 -56.37
N ALA A 609 -52.96 -24.14 -56.73
CA ALA A 609 -54.22 -24.49 -56.11
C ALA A 609 -54.10 -24.76 -54.59
N LEU A 610 -53.02 -25.45 -54.16
CA LEU A 610 -52.75 -25.74 -52.76
C LEU A 610 -52.30 -24.49 -52.00
N VAL A 611 -51.47 -23.65 -52.61
CA VAL A 611 -51.04 -22.36 -52.03
C VAL A 611 -52.24 -21.45 -51.78
N ASN A 612 -53.21 -21.42 -52.70
CA ASN A 612 -54.44 -20.64 -52.54
C ASN A 612 -55.32 -21.16 -51.38
N SER A 613 -55.26 -22.44 -51.01
CA SER A 613 -55.97 -22.94 -49.83
C SER A 613 -55.34 -22.54 -48.50
N PHE A 614 -54.06 -22.14 -48.49
CA PHE A 614 -53.36 -21.67 -47.29
C PHE A 614 -53.46 -20.15 -47.08
N LYS A 615 -54.16 -19.42 -47.97
CA LYS A 615 -54.39 -17.98 -47.79
C LYS A 615 -55.26 -17.78 -46.53
N PRO A 616 -54.84 -16.93 -45.58
CA PRO A 616 -55.68 -16.59 -44.44
C PRO A 616 -57.00 -16.02 -44.95
N SER A 617 -58.12 -16.60 -44.53
CA SER A 617 -59.44 -16.03 -44.77
C SER A 617 -59.58 -14.81 -43.86
N ASN A 618 -59.79 -13.63 -44.45
CA ASN A 618 -60.05 -12.41 -43.68
C ASN A 618 -61.31 -12.54 -42.82
#